data_AF-A0A2D7L794-F1
#
_entry.id   AF-A0A2D7L794-F1
#
_cell.length_a   1.000
_cell.length_b   1.000
_cell.length_c   1.000
_cell.angle_alpha   90.00
_cell.angle_beta   90.00
_cell.angle_gamma   90.00
#
_symmetry.space_group_name_H-M   'P 1'
#
loop_
_entity.id
_entity.type
_entity.pdbx_description
1 polymer ?
#
loop_
_entity_poly.entity_id
_entity_poly.type
_entity_poly.pdbx_seq_one_letter_code
_entity_poly.pdbx_strand_id
1 'polypeptide(L)'
;MRLSGKCPSCQMDFDGPPGHWVGSVGINTILCVISLLLTIIASTLLLWPDLKVIPMAVPALIVGLVSPILLYPISQTLWIAIDIVIRKEI
;
A
#
# COMPACT_ATOMS: atom_id res chain seq x y z
N MET A 1 2.48 -3.23 -10.80
CA MET A 1 1.94 -4.46 -11.42
C MET A 1 0.44 -4.44 -11.18
N ARG A 2 -0.36 -4.13 -12.20
CA ARG A 2 -1.82 -3.96 -12.06
C ARG A 2 -2.48 -5.33 -12.18
N LEU A 3 -3.31 -5.70 -11.20
CA LEU A 3 -4.22 -6.84 -11.32
C LEU A 3 -5.15 -6.56 -12.51
N SER A 4 -5.17 -7.48 -13.49
CA SER A 4 -6.02 -7.39 -14.68
C SER A 4 -6.82 -8.69 -14.81
N GLY A 5 -8.05 -8.58 -15.30
CA GLY A 5 -9.00 -9.70 -15.40
C GLY A 5 -9.94 -9.82 -14.19
N LYS A 6 -10.51 -11.01 -14.01
CA LYS A 6 -11.48 -11.29 -12.94
C LYS A 6 -10.83 -11.98 -11.75
N CYS A 7 -11.21 -11.58 -10.54
CA CYS A 7 -10.79 -12.30 -9.34
C CYS A 7 -11.32 -13.75 -9.36
N PRO A 8 -10.49 -14.78 -9.14
CA PRO A 8 -10.96 -16.18 -9.16
C PRO A 8 -11.91 -16.53 -8.02
N SER A 9 -11.88 -15.78 -6.91
CA SER A 9 -12.74 -16.00 -5.74
C SER A 9 -14.08 -15.27 -5.85
N CYS A 10 -14.07 -14.00 -6.26
CA CYS A 10 -15.29 -13.16 -6.31
C CYS A 10 -15.77 -12.79 -7.72
N GLN A 11 -15.09 -13.24 -8.79
CA GLN A 11 -15.36 -12.95 -10.21
C GLN A 11 -15.45 -11.47 -10.60
N MET A 12 -15.05 -10.56 -9.71
CA MET A 12 -15.11 -9.13 -9.95
C MET A 12 -14.02 -8.68 -10.90
N ASP A 13 -14.38 -7.77 -11.81
CA ASP A 13 -13.46 -7.15 -12.75
C ASP A 13 -12.63 -6.07 -12.05
N PHE A 14 -11.30 -6.19 -12.11
CA PHE A 14 -10.39 -5.19 -11.54
C PHE A 14 -10.30 -3.93 -12.41
N ASP A 15 -10.72 -4.01 -13.67
CA ASP A 15 -10.75 -2.91 -14.62
C ASP A 15 -12.07 -2.14 -14.48
N GLY A 16 -12.23 -1.46 -13.34
CA GLY A 16 -13.33 -0.53 -13.10
C GLY A 16 -13.37 0.67 -14.07
N PRO A 17 -14.36 1.57 -13.93
CA PRO A 17 -14.53 2.73 -14.82
C PRO A 17 -13.27 3.64 -14.87
N PRO A 18 -13.12 4.46 -15.93
CA PRO A 18 -11.97 5.35 -16.06
C PRO A 18 -11.83 6.24 -14.81
N GLY A 19 -10.65 6.19 -14.18
CA GLY A 19 -10.36 6.89 -12.92
C GLY A 19 -10.40 6.01 -11.66
N HIS A 20 -10.92 4.78 -11.74
CA HIS A 20 -10.97 3.86 -10.59
C HIS A 20 -9.58 3.51 -10.01
N TRP A 21 -8.54 3.56 -10.86
CA TRP A 21 -7.15 3.34 -10.45
C TRP A 21 -6.60 4.40 -9.47
N VAL A 22 -7.19 5.60 -9.44
CA VAL A 22 -6.75 6.70 -8.57
C VAL A 22 -6.95 6.34 -7.09
N GLY A 23 -8.08 5.69 -6.77
CA GLY A 23 -8.34 5.23 -5.41
C GLY A 23 -7.38 4.14 -4.97
N SER A 24 -7.02 3.20 -5.87
CA SER A 24 -5.98 2.20 -5.59
C SER A 24 -4.61 2.83 -5.32
N VAL A 25 -4.24 3.90 -6.05
CA VAL A 25 -3.00 4.66 -5.79
C VAL A 25 -3.08 5.40 -4.44
N GLY A 26 -4.25 5.93 -4.09
CA GLY A 26 -4.49 6.56 -2.79
C GLY A 26 -4.27 5.59 -1.63
N ILE A 27 -4.91 4.41 -1.67
CA ILE A 27 -4.72 3.35 -0.66
C ILE A 27 -3.25 2.90 -0.60
N ASN A 28 -2.59 2.74 -1.75
CA ASN A 28 -1.18 2.36 -1.80
C ASN A 28 -0.30 3.39 -1.10
N THR A 29 -0.56 4.68 -1.33
CA THR A 29 0.17 5.77 -0.66
C THR A 29 0.00 5.69 0.85
N ILE A 30 -1.22 5.49 1.34
CA ILE A 30 -1.50 5.36 2.78
C ILE A 30 -0.71 4.18 3.37
N LEU A 31 -0.76 3.00 2.75
CA LEU A 31 -0.06 1.82 3.23
C LEU A 31 1.47 2.00 3.20
N CYS A 32 2.00 2.67 2.17
CA CYS A 32 3.43 2.98 2.07
C CYS A 32 3.86 3.93 3.19
N VAL A 33 3.08 4.98 3.46
CA VAL A 33 3.37 5.93 4.54
C VAL A 33 3.36 5.24 5.90
N ILE A 34 2.36 4.39 6.17
CA ILE A 34 2.30 3.60 7.40
C ILE A 34 3.53 2.69 7.52
N SER A 35 3.89 1.98 6.45
CA SER A 35 5.04 1.07 6.44
C SER A 35 6.36 1.81 6.70
N LEU A 36 6.53 2.98 6.07
CA LEU A 36 7.70 3.83 6.27
C LEU A 36 7.79 4.36 7.69
N LEU A 37 6.68 4.85 8.24
CA LEU A 37 6.61 5.34 9.62
C LEU A 37 6.98 4.25 10.62
N LEU A 38 6.41 3.05 10.47
CA LEU A 38 6.73 1.90 11.32
C LEU A 38 8.22 1.53 11.23
N THR A 39 8.81 1.60 10.04
CA THR A 39 10.23 1.32 9.83
C THR A 39 11.12 2.33 10.56
N ILE A 40 10.77 3.61 10.51
CA ILE A 40 11.51 4.68 11.21
C ILE A 40 11.39 4.49 12.72
N ILE A 41 10.18 4.23 13.24
CA ILE A 41 9.95 3.99 14.66
C ILE A 41 10.75 2.77 15.14
N ALA A 42 10.66 1.65 14.42
CA ALA A 42 11.38 0.42 14.76
C ALA A 42 12.90 0.66 14.76
N SER A 43 13.43 1.31 13.72
CA SER A 43 14.87 1.64 13.63
C SER A 43 15.32 2.55 14.77
N THR A 44 14.48 3.51 15.16
CA THR A 44 14.75 4.41 16.28
C THR A 44 14.84 3.64 17.59
N LEU A 45 13.88 2.76 17.86
CA LEU A 45 13.86 1.94 19.08
C LEU A 45 15.03 0.96 19.16
N LEU A 46 15.44 0.39 18.02
CA LEU A 46 16.55 -0.56 17.93
C LEU A 46 17.93 0.08 18.15
N LEU A 47 18.12 1.32 17.69
CA LEU A 47 19.41 2.01 17.76
C LEU A 47 19.55 2.91 18.99
N TRP A 48 18.49 3.11 19.76
CA TRP A 48 18.56 3.94 20.96
C TRP A 48 19.52 3.32 22.00
N PRO A 49 20.47 4.07 22.63
CA PRO A 49 20.68 5.53 22.60
C PRO A 49 21.51 6.09 21.43
N ASP A 50 22.27 5.24 20.74
CA ASP A 50 23.26 5.61 19.74
C ASP A 50 22.64 5.76 18.33
N LEU A 51 21.88 6.84 18.13
CA LEU A 51 21.14 7.13 16.90
C LEU A 51 22.08 7.48 15.73
N LYS A 52 22.44 6.48 14.94
CA LYS A 52 23.23 6.65 13.71
C LYS A 52 22.31 6.75 12.50
N VAL A 53 22.49 7.80 11.69
CA VAL A 53 21.61 8.11 10.55
C VAL A 53 21.62 7.00 9.48
N ILE A 54 22.80 6.53 9.07
CA ILE A 54 22.95 5.54 7.99
C ILE A 54 22.15 4.25 8.26
N PRO A 55 22.31 3.56 9.40
CA PRO A 55 21.56 2.34 9.68
C PRO A 55 20.04 2.54 9.85
N MET A 56 19.55 3.77 10.04
CA MET A 56 18.12 4.09 10.00
C MET A 56 17.63 4.44 8.60
N ALA A 57 18.46 5.14 7.82
CA ALA A 57 18.12 5.60 6.47
C ALA A 57 18.05 4.45 5.46
N VAL A 58 18.98 3.49 5.54
CA VAL A 58 19.01 2.32 4.63
C VAL A 58 17.68 1.54 4.63
N PRO A 59 17.15 1.06 5.77
CA PRO A 59 15.87 0.35 5.78
C PRO A 59 14.70 1.24 5.35
N ALA A 60 14.68 2.53 5.72
CA ALA A 60 13.65 3.46 5.30
C ALA A 60 13.63 3.66 3.76
N LEU A 61 14.80 3.77 3.13
CA LEU A 61 14.95 3.85 1.67
C LEU A 61 14.47 2.58 0.99
N ILE A 62 14.87 1.41 1.51
CA ILE A 62 14.43 0.11 0.97
C ILE A 62 12.91 0.01 1.03
N VAL A 63 12.31 0.30 2.18
CA VAL A 63 10.85 0.25 2.35
C VAL A 63 10.16 1.28 1.45
N GLY A 64 10.67 2.50 1.35
CA GLY A 64 10.09 3.53 0.48
C GLY A 64 10.06 3.16 -1.01
N LEU A 65 11.06 2.42 -1.49
CA LEU A 65 11.14 1.98 -2.89
C LEU A 65 10.40 0.67 -3.16
N VAL A 66 10.42 -0.26 -2.21
CA VAL A 66 9.87 -1.61 -2.40
C VAL A 66 8.38 -1.68 -2.03
N SER A 67 7.96 -0.99 -0.97
CA SER A 67 6.58 -1.03 -0.50
C SER A 67 5.54 -0.63 -1.55
N PRO A 68 5.74 0.38 -2.42
CA PRO A 68 4.74 0.74 -3.42
C PRO A 68 4.52 -0.36 -4.46
N ILE A 69 5.53 -1.20 -4.72
CA ILE A 69 5.44 -2.28 -5.69
C ILE A 69 4.72 -3.48 -5.07
N LEU A 70 5.09 -3.84 -3.83
CA LEU A 70 4.53 -5.00 -3.13
C LEU A 70 3.11 -4.78 -2.61
N LEU A 71 2.78 -3.56 -2.19
CA LEU A 71 1.48 -3.22 -1.60
C LEU A 71 0.43 -2.81 -2.65
N TYR A 72 0.83 -2.52 -3.88
CA TYR A 72 -0.11 -2.09 -4.92
C TYR A 72 -1.21 -3.12 -5.22
N PRO A 73 -0.93 -4.44 -5.34
CA PRO A 73 -1.99 -5.43 -5.53
C PRO A 73 -2.99 -5.46 -4.36
N ILE A 74 -2.51 -5.33 -3.13
CA ILE A 74 -3.34 -5.25 -1.91
C ILE A 74 -4.18 -3.96 -1.92
N SER A 75 -3.60 -2.88 -2.41
CA SER A 75 -4.30 -1.59 -2.51
C SER A 75 -5.44 -1.63 -3.53
N GLN A 76 -5.27 -2.39 -4.62
CA GLN A 76 -6.33 -2.60 -5.60
C GLN A 76 -7.49 -3.41 -5.01
N THR A 77 -7.21 -4.48 -4.25
CA THR A 77 -8.26 -5.30 -3.63
C THR A 77 -9.00 -4.54 -2.54
N LEU A 78 -8.28 -3.80 -1.69
CA LEU A 78 -8.86 -2.95 -0.64
C LEU A 78 -9.74 -1.85 -1.24
N TRP A 79 -9.25 -1.16 -2.27
CA TRP A 79 -10.02 -0.10 -2.91
C TRP A 79 -11.33 -0.62 -3.49
N ILE A 80 -11.31 -1.79 -4.15
CA ILE A 80 -12.53 -2.43 -4.66
C ILE A 80 -13.50 -2.78 -3.52
N ALA A 81 -13.00 -3.39 -2.45
CA ALA A 81 -13.83 -3.72 -1.29
C ALA A 81 -14.50 -2.47 -0.69
N ILE A 82 -13.76 -1.37 -0.60
CA ILE A 82 -14.26 -0.07 -0.14
C ILE A 82 -15.30 0.49 -1.12
N ASP A 83 -15.01 0.49 -2.43
CA ASP A 83 -15.91 1.01 -3.46
C ASP A 83 -17.26 0.27 -3.48
N ILE A 84 -17.27 -1.07 -3.34
CA ILE A 84 -18.51 -1.86 -3.20
C ILE A 84 -19.31 -1.45 -1.96
N VAL A 85 -18.64 -1.29 -0.81
CA VAL A 85 -19.30 -0.92 0.45
C VAL A 85 -19.87 0.49 0.39
N ILE A 86 -19.19 1.41 -0.31
CA ILE A 86 -19.64 2.80 -0.50
C ILE A 86 -20.78 2.87 -1.52
N ARG A 87 -20.66 2.19 -2.66
CA ARG A 87 -21.69 2.11 -3.72
C ARG A 87 -22.82 1.16 -3.36
N LYS A 88 -23.25 1.18 -2.11
CA LYS A 88 -24.37 0.39 -1.59
C LYS A 88 -25.68 0.84 -2.24
N GLU A 89 -25.86 0.55 -3.53
CA GLU A 89 -27.15 0.40 -4.18
C GLU A 89 -27.68 -0.96 -3.71
N ILE A 90 -28.54 -0.91 -2.69
CA ILE A 90 -29.54 -1.93 -2.39
C ILE A 90 -30.64 -1.81 -3.43
#